data_AF-A0A2H9LM50-F1
#
_entry.id   AF-A0A2H9LM50-F1
#
_cell.length_a   1.000
_cell.length_b   1.000
_cell.length_c   1.000
_cell.angle_alpha   90.00
_cell.angle_beta   90.00
_cell.angle_gamma   90.00
#
_symmetry.space_group_name_H-M   'P 1'
#
loop_
_entity.id
_entity.type
_entity.pdbx_description
1 polymer ?
#
loop_
_entity_poly.entity_id
_entity_poly.type
_entity_poly.pdbx_seq_one_letter_code
_entity_poly.pdbx_strand_id
1 'polypeptide(L)' 'MGKARKALSKLVGGIQCGLGGIVAVLALLVYASLAVREALAIASEEVYLYIFAFMVFSAISIASGSILIWEGNEEA' A
#
# COMPACT_ATOMS: atom_id res chain seq x y z
N MET A 1 4.01 18.01 19.05
CA MET A 1 2.69 18.41 18.48
C MET A 1 1.53 18.10 19.43
N GLY A 2 0.31 18.59 19.17
CA GLY A 2 -0.85 18.29 20.04
C GLY A 2 -1.24 16.80 20.01
N LYS A 3 -1.74 16.25 21.14
CA LYS A 3 -2.12 14.83 21.30
C LYS A 3 -3.04 14.31 20.19
N ALA A 4 -4.00 15.15 19.76
CA ALA A 4 -4.93 14.82 18.67
C ALA A 4 -4.22 14.65 17.32
N ARG A 5 -3.26 15.53 16.99
CA ARG A 5 -2.49 15.46 15.74
C ARG A 5 -1.60 14.21 15.69
N LYS A 6 -1.03 13.80 16.83
CA LYS A 6 -0.25 12.57 16.98
C LYS A 6 -1.10 11.30 16.77
N ALA A 7 -2.29 11.26 17.38
CA ALA A 7 -3.23 10.15 17.17
C ALA A 7 -3.67 10.03 15.71
N LEU A 8 -3.95 11.17 15.06
CA LEU A 8 -4.31 11.21 13.64
C LEU A 8 -3.16 10.73 12.74
N SER A 9 -1.92 11.15 13.00
CA SER A 9 -0.75 10.70 12.23
C SER A 9 -0.58 9.18 12.27
N LYS A 10 -0.69 8.57 13.46
CA LYS A 10 -0.61 7.11 13.62
C LYS A 10 -1.75 6.37 12.91
N LEU A 11 -2.97 6.91 12.99
CA LEU A 11 -4.13 6.33 12.31
C LEU A 11 -3.94 6.35 10.79
N VAL A 12 -3.58 7.51 10.23
CA VAL A 12 -3.34 7.67 8.79
C VAL A 12 -2.19 6.77 8.35
N GLY A 13 -1.08 6.77 9.07
CA GLY A 13 0.07 5.92 8.75
C GLY A 13 -0.26 4.43 8.80
N GLY A 14 -1.05 4.00 9.79
CA GLY A 14 -1.53 2.62 9.89
C GLY A 14 -2.41 2.21 8.71
N ILE A 15 -3.38 3.06 8.33
CA ILE A 15 -4.24 2.84 7.16
C ILE A 15 -3.39 2.75 5.88
N GLN A 16 -2.41 3.64 5.73
CA GLN A 16 -1.56 3.71 4.55
C GLN A 16 -0.64 2.49 4.43
N CYS A 17 -0.10 1.98 5.54
CA CYS A 17 0.60 0.69 5.56
C CYS A 17 -0.33 -0.46 5.20
N GLY A 18 -1.54 -0.50 5.77
CA GLY A 18 -2.53 -1.54 5.48
C GLY A 18 -2.92 -1.59 4.01
N LEU A 19 -3.26 -0.43 3.42
CA LEU A 19 -3.58 -0.31 2.00
C LEU A 19 -2.40 -0.72 1.12
N GLY A 20 -1.19 -0.26 1.44
CA GLY A 20 0.02 -0.68 0.72
C GLY A 20 0.22 -2.19 0.74
N GLY A 21 0.03 -2.84 1.90
CA GLY A 21 0.09 -4.29 2.03
C GLY A 21 -0.95 -5.02 1.18
N ILE A 22 -2.21 -4.55 1.19
CA ILE A 22 -3.28 -5.12 0.36
C ILE A 22 -2.94 -5.02 -1.12
N VAL A 23 -2.42 -3.87 -1.57
CA VAL A 23 -2.03 -3.67 -2.98
C VAL A 23 -0.85 -4.57 -3.37
N ALA A 24 0.12 -4.81 -2.48
CA ALA A 24 1.18 -5.80 -2.74
C ALA A 24 0.63 -7.21 -2.92
N VAL A 25 -0.34 -7.63 -2.09
CA VAL A 25 -1.00 -8.93 -2.24
C VAL A 25 -1.76 -9.00 -3.57
N LEU A 26 -2.47 -7.92 -3.95
CA LEU A 26 -3.13 -7.85 -5.26
C LEU A 26 -2.15 -7.96 -6.42
N ALA A 27 -0.96 -7.35 -6.34
CA ALA A 27 0.08 -7.49 -7.35
C ALA A 27 0.50 -8.96 -7.52
N LEU A 28 0.67 -9.68 -6.42
CA LEU A 28 1.00 -11.11 -6.44
C LEU A 28 -0.15 -11.94 -7.03
N LEU A 29 -1.40 -11.61 -6.69
CA LEU A 29 -2.58 -12.30 -7.22
C LEU A 29 -2.76 -12.05 -8.72
N VAL A 30 -2.55 -10.82 -9.19
CA VAL A 30 -2.52 -10.49 -10.63
C VAL A 30 -1.43 -11.29 -11.34
N TYR A 31 -0.25 -11.46 -10.72
CA TYR A 31 0.80 -12.31 -11.31
C TYR A 31 0.41 -13.80 -11.33
N ALA A 32 -0.16 -14.33 -10.24
CA ALA A 32 -0.33 -15.78 -10.07
C ALA A 32 -1.64 -16.35 -10.63
N SER A 33 -2.70 -15.55 -10.78
CA SER A 33 -4.05 -16.04 -11.05
C SER A 33 -4.66 -15.43 -12.31
N LEU A 34 -5.00 -16.28 -13.28
CA LEU A 34 -5.74 -15.88 -14.48
C LEU A 34 -7.14 -15.36 -14.14
N ALA A 35 -7.84 -15.99 -13.19
CA ALA A 35 -9.17 -15.58 -12.77
C ALA A 35 -9.19 -14.15 -12.19
N VAL A 36 -8.12 -13.75 -11.50
CA VAL A 36 -7.97 -12.37 -11.00
C VAL A 36 -7.72 -11.40 -12.16
N ARG A 37 -6.89 -11.77 -13.14
CA ARG A 37 -6.67 -10.96 -14.34
C ARG A 37 -7.96 -10.76 -15.13
N GLU A 38 -8.75 -11.82 -15.30
CA GLU A 38 -10.05 -11.78 -15.98
C GLU A 38 -11.05 -10.91 -15.21
N ALA A 39 -11.12 -11.05 -13.88
CA ALA A 39 -12.00 -10.22 -13.04
C ALA A 39 -11.63 -8.72 -13.08
N LEU A 40 -10.36 -8.38 -13.22
CA LEU A 40 -9.88 -7.00 -13.37
C LEU A 40 -9.81 -6.53 -14.83
N ALA A 41 -10.20 -7.39 -15.80
CA ALA A 41 -10.08 -7.12 -17.24
C ALA A 41 -8.67 -6.68 -17.68
N ILE A 42 -7.63 -7.23 -17.06
CA ILE A 42 -6.23 -6.92 -17.39
C ILE A 42 -5.81 -7.73 -18.61
N ALA A 43 -5.37 -7.04 -19.66
CA ALA A 43 -4.80 -7.69 -20.84
C ALA A 43 -3.46 -8.38 -20.49
N SER A 44 -3.20 -9.55 -21.08
CA SER A 44 -1.99 -10.34 -20.82
C SER A 44 -0.69 -9.58 -21.07
N GLU A 45 -0.70 -8.63 -22.01
CA GLU A 45 0.44 -7.77 -22.35
C GLU A 45 0.71 -6.66 -21.32
N GLU A 46 -0.29 -6.29 -20.53
CA GLU A 46 -0.20 -5.20 -19.54
C GLU A 46 0.08 -5.70 -18.12
N VAL A 47 0.03 -7.03 -17.89
CA VAL A 47 0.19 -7.66 -16.57
C VAL A 47 1.43 -7.14 -15.82
N TYR A 48 2.58 -7.08 -16.50
CA TYR A 48 3.82 -6.61 -15.88
C TYR A 48 3.79 -5.12 -15.52
N LEU A 49 3.10 -4.30 -16.32
CA LEU A 49 2.95 -2.87 -16.04
C LEU A 49 2.06 -2.66 -14.80
N TYR A 50 0.96 -3.41 -14.68
CA TYR A 50 0.10 -3.38 -13.50
C TYR A 50 0.83 -3.86 -12.24
N ILE A 51 1.58 -4.97 -12.33
CA ILE A 51 2.39 -5.47 -11.21
C ILE A 51 3.42 -4.41 -10.77
N PHE A 52 4.12 -3.81 -11.73
CA PHE A 52 5.10 -2.76 -11.44
C PHE A 52 4.44 -1.56 -10.76
N ALA A 53 3.32 -1.07 -11.29
CA ALA A 53 2.59 0.05 -10.70
C ALA A 53 2.09 -0.25 -9.28
N PHE A 54 1.52 -1.44 -9.05
CA PHE A 54 1.05 -1.85 -7.73
C PHE A 54 2.20 -2.02 -6.73
N MET A 55 3.34 -2.56 -7.17
CA MET A 55 4.53 -2.69 -6.32
C MET A 55 5.12 -1.32 -5.94
N VAL A 56 5.24 -0.40 -6.90
CA VAL A 56 5.73 0.96 -6.63
C VAL A 56 4.77 1.71 -5.69
N PHE A 57 3.47 1.65 -5.95
CA PHE A 57 2.47 2.25 -5.09
C PHE A 57 2.50 1.67 -3.67
N SER A 58 2.58 0.33 -3.56
CA SER A 58 2.69 -0.37 -2.28
C SER A 58 3.93 0.08 -1.50
N ALA A 59 5.10 0.10 -2.15
CA ALA A 59 6.35 0.51 -1.52
C ALA A 59 6.28 1.94 -0.99
N ILE A 60 5.78 2.88 -1.80
CA ILE A 60 5.61 4.28 -1.38
C ILE A 60 4.61 4.38 -0.22
N SER A 61 3.48 3.68 -0.31
CA SER A 61 2.43 3.69 0.72
C SER A 61 2.92 3.15 2.06
N ILE A 62 3.62 2.01 2.06
CA ILE A 62 4.19 1.42 3.27
C ILE A 62 5.29 2.31 3.85
N ALA A 63 6.19 2.83 3.02
CA ALA A 63 7.28 3.69 3.48
C ALA A 63 6.74 4.96 4.16
N SER A 64 5.84 5.68 3.49
CA SER A 64 5.22 6.88 4.05
C SER A 64 4.35 6.60 5.27
N GLY A 65 3.57 5.51 5.27
CA GLY A 65 2.80 5.11 6.44
C GLY A 65 3.68 4.78 7.65
N SER A 66 4.82 4.12 7.42
CA SER A 66 5.81 3.79 8.45
C SER A 66 6.45 5.04 9.05
N ILE A 67 6.78 6.02 8.21
CA ILE A 67 7.31 7.33 8.64
C ILE A 67 6.29 8.04 9.54
N LEU A 68 5.01 8.11 9.14
CA LEU A 68 3.96 8.78 9.93
C LEU A 68 3.72 8.13 11.30
N ILE A 69 3.87 6.81 11.40
CA ILE A 69 3.79 6.07 12.67
C ILE A 69 5.02 6.36 13.53
N TRP A 70 6.21 6.38 12.92
CA TRP A 70 7.49 6.60 13.61
C TRP A 70 7.62 8.02 14.16
N GLU A 71 7.33 9.05 13.37
CA GLU A 71 7.25 10.45 13.83
C GLU A 71 6.21 10.61 14.93
N GLY A 72 5.10 9.89 14.82
CA GLY A 72 4.09 9.80 15.88
C GLY A 72 4.63 9.18 17.17
N ASN A 73 5.73 8.42 17.15
CA ASN A 73 6.34 7.77 18.30
C ASN A 73 7.50 8.58 18.91
N GLU A 74 8.37 9.21 18.12
CA GLU A 74 9.52 9.99 18.64
C GLU A 74 9.13 11.22 19.47
N GLU A 75 7.93 11.79 19.25
CA GLU A 75 7.42 12.86 20.12
C GLU A 75 6.79 12.34 21.44
N ALA A 76 7.23 11.19 21.99
CA ALA A 76 6.71 10.59 23.24
C ALA A 76 7.73 10.74 24.38
#